data_AF-A0A2R6E937-F1
#
_entry.id   AF-A0A2R6E937-F1
#
_cell.length_a   1.000
_cell.length_b   1.000
_cell.length_c   1.000
_cell.angle_alpha   90.00
_cell.angle_beta   90.00
_cell.angle_gamma   90.00
#
_symmetry.space_group_name_H-M   'P 1'
#
loop_
_entity.id
_entity.type
_entity.pdbx_description
1 polymer ?
#
loop_
_entity_poly.entity_id
_entity_poly.type
_entity_poly.pdbx_seq_one_letter_code
_entity_poly.pdbx_strand_id
1 'polypeptide(L)'
;MGPVHDLAADLPGKTVVTSDHGNMLGERTVSGRKIYGHPGGIRTRALVEVPWAVIEGGERKTIRDDGVHSEGSMESEIVDQRLAALGYVE
;
A
#
# COMPACT_ATOMS: atom_id res chain seq x y z
N MET A 1 -20.23 7.35 14.37
CA MET A 1 -18.80 7.60 14.08
C MET A 1 -18.65 7.57 12.55
N GLY A 2 -17.48 7.86 11.99
CA GLY A 2 -17.25 7.76 10.53
C GLY A 2 -16.77 6.36 10.12
N PRO A 3 -16.74 6.02 8.80
CA PRO A 3 -16.43 4.67 8.33
C PRO A 3 -15.12 4.07 8.83
N VAL A 4 -14.08 4.90 8.97
CA VAL A 4 -12.77 4.48 9.50
C VAL A 4 -12.87 4.02 10.95
N HIS A 5 -13.66 4.71 11.76
CA HIS A 5 -13.84 4.38 13.17
C HIS A 5 -14.68 3.13 13.36
N ASP A 6 -15.74 2.98 12.56
CA ASP A 6 -16.61 1.81 12.60
C ASP A 6 -15.81 0.55 12.22
N LEU A 7 -15.02 0.61 11.14
CA LEU A 7 -14.11 -0.48 10.77
C LEU A 7 -13.04 -0.76 11.84
N ALA A 8 -12.43 0.27 12.40
CA ALA A 8 -11.39 0.09 13.41
C ALA A 8 -11.92 -0.57 14.69
N ALA A 9 -13.19 -0.35 15.06
CA ALA A 9 -13.83 -0.98 16.20
C ALA A 9 -14.07 -2.49 15.97
N ASP A 10 -14.29 -2.91 14.72
CA ASP A 10 -14.52 -4.31 14.35
C ASP A 10 -13.22 -5.10 14.16
N LEU A 11 -12.06 -4.43 14.05
CA LEU A 11 -10.77 -5.08 13.87
C LEU A 11 -10.15 -5.51 15.21
N PRO A 12 -9.77 -6.79 15.37
CA PRO A 12 -9.07 -7.24 16.56
C PRO A 12 -7.60 -6.84 16.51
N GLY A 13 -7.00 -6.67 17.69
CA GLY A 13 -5.60 -6.33 17.83
C GLY A 13 -5.29 -4.86 17.56
N LYS A 14 -3.99 -4.55 17.61
CA LYS A 14 -3.47 -3.22 17.25
C LYS A 14 -3.69 -2.93 15.77
N THR A 15 -4.31 -1.79 15.49
CA THR A 15 -4.56 -1.30 14.14
C THR A 15 -3.79 0.00 13.92
N VAL A 16 -3.15 0.14 12.76
CA VAL A 16 -2.53 1.39 12.33
C VAL A 16 -3.30 1.91 11.12
N VAL A 17 -3.71 3.18 11.18
CA VAL A 17 -4.30 3.90 10.05
C VAL A 17 -3.29 4.93 9.55
N THR A 18 -2.98 4.85 8.26
CA THR A 18 -2.07 5.76 7.56
C THR A 18 -2.68 6.17 6.22
N SER A 19 -2.16 7.25 5.64
CA SER A 19 -2.44 7.63 4.25
C SER A 19 -1.35 7.07 3.34
N ASP A 20 -1.69 6.83 2.07
CA ASP A 20 -0.74 6.48 1.01
C ASP A 20 0.12 7.68 0.60
N HIS A 21 -0.48 8.88 0.59
CA HIS A 21 0.19 10.14 0.38
C HIS A 21 -0.51 11.30 1.09
N GLY A 22 0.16 12.45 1.16
CA GLY A 22 -0.41 13.73 1.56
C GLY A 22 -1.00 14.50 0.38
N ASN A 23 -1.31 15.79 0.55
CA ASN A 23 -1.88 16.60 -0.52
C ASN A 23 -1.41 18.05 -0.39
N MET A 24 -1.01 18.64 -1.51
CA MET A 24 -0.72 20.08 -1.57
C MET A 24 -2.01 20.87 -1.61
N LEU A 25 -2.10 21.92 -0.78
CA LEU A 25 -3.25 22.79 -0.62
C LEU A 25 -2.93 24.25 -0.99
N GLY A 26 -1.89 24.45 -1.81
CA GLY A 26 -1.46 25.77 -2.29
C GLY A 26 -0.06 26.16 -1.85
N GLU A 27 0.75 25.21 -1.35
CA GLU A 27 2.16 25.41 -1.06
C GLU A 27 2.90 25.92 -2.31
N ARG A 28 3.92 26.73 -2.07
CA ARG A 28 4.70 27.37 -3.13
C ARG A 28 5.92 26.53 -3.49
N THR A 29 6.18 26.43 -4.79
CA THR A 29 7.46 25.95 -5.31
C THR A 29 8.55 27.01 -5.12
N VAL A 30 9.79 26.63 -5.40
CA VAL A 30 10.93 27.57 -5.51
C VAL A 30 10.69 28.69 -6.54
N SER A 31 9.83 28.47 -7.53
CA SER A 31 9.43 29.49 -8.52
C SER A 31 8.24 30.36 -8.08
N GLY A 32 7.76 30.20 -6.85
CA GLY A 32 6.68 30.99 -6.26
C GLY A 32 5.26 30.62 -6.73
N ARG A 33 5.14 29.65 -7.65
CA ARG A 33 3.84 29.12 -8.11
C ARG A 33 3.20 28.28 -7.01
N LYS A 34 1.89 28.44 -6.82
CA LYS A 34 1.10 27.57 -5.93
C LYS A 34 0.78 26.27 -6.64
N ILE A 35 0.97 25.16 -5.96
CA ILE A 35 0.59 23.83 -6.42
C ILE A 35 -0.50 23.27 -5.52
N TYR A 36 -1.42 22.53 -6.12
CA TYR A 36 -2.51 21.83 -5.46
C TYR A 36 -2.51 20.36 -5.89
N GLY A 37 -3.04 19.48 -5.06
CA GLY A 37 -3.13 18.06 -5.37
C GLY A 37 -1.83 17.32 -5.05
N HIS A 38 -1.59 16.24 -5.79
CA HIS A 38 -0.42 15.37 -5.65
C HIS A 38 0.24 15.13 -7.02
N PRO A 39 0.78 16.18 -7.67
CA PRO A 39 1.43 16.03 -8.96
C PRO A 39 2.63 15.07 -8.88
N GLY A 40 2.73 14.16 -9.85
CA GLY A 40 3.83 13.22 -9.96
C GLY A 40 5.18 13.92 -10.16
N GLY A 41 6.25 13.28 -9.67
CA GLY A 41 7.62 13.79 -9.81
C GLY A 41 8.01 14.91 -8.85
N ILE A 42 7.14 15.28 -7.91
CA ILE A 42 7.39 16.32 -6.92
C ILE A 42 7.43 15.71 -5.52
N ARG A 43 8.52 15.98 -4.78
CA ARG A 43 8.66 15.57 -3.38
C ARG A 43 8.64 16.80 -2.47
N THR A 44 7.58 16.95 -1.70
CA THR A 44 7.44 17.98 -0.66
C THR A 44 6.94 17.34 0.63
N ARG A 45 7.14 18.00 1.77
CA ARG A 45 6.65 17.51 3.07
C ARG A 45 5.12 17.30 3.05
N ALA A 46 4.38 18.23 2.44
CA ALA A 46 2.92 18.12 2.28
C ALA A 46 2.46 16.88 1.50
N LEU A 47 3.32 16.26 0.68
CA LEU A 47 2.99 15.04 -0.08
C LEU A 47 3.46 13.74 0.59
N VAL A 48 4.51 13.79 1.43
CA VAL A 48 5.14 12.58 1.98
C VAL A 48 4.98 12.43 3.48
N GLU A 49 4.64 13.49 4.20
CA GLU A 49 4.32 13.42 5.63
C GLU A 49 2.84 13.07 5.77
N VAL A 50 2.59 11.83 6.19
CA VAL A 50 1.25 11.25 6.36
C VAL A 50 0.99 10.93 7.83
N PRO A 51 -0.27 10.93 8.29
CA PRO A 51 -0.59 10.56 9.65
C PRO A 51 -0.25 9.09 9.91
N TRP A 52 0.20 8.82 11.13
CA TRP A 52 0.37 7.46 11.66
C TRP A 52 -0.46 7.32 12.92
N ALA A 53 -1.73 6.97 12.76
CA ALA A 53 -2.66 6.82 13.87
C ALA A 53 -2.62 5.39 14.39
N VAL A 54 -2.21 5.22 15.65
CA VAL A 54 -2.20 3.92 16.33
C VAL A 54 -3.46 3.78 17.16
N ILE A 55 -4.23 2.73 16.88
CA ILE A 55 -5.41 2.34 17.64
C ILE A 55 -5.07 1.03 18.36
N GLU A 56 -4.98 1.09 19.68
CA GLU A 56 -4.82 -0.10 20.51
C GLU A 56 -6.18 -0.80 20.62
N GLY A 57 -6.25 -2.10 20.33
CA GLY A 57 -7.50 -2.85 20.29
C GLY A 57 -7.30 -4.29 20.73
N GLY A 58 -8.17 -4.75 21.64
CA GLY A 58 -8.38 -6.16 22.02
C GLY A 58 -7.14 -7.07 22.09
N GLU A 59 -7.37 -8.36 21.85
CA GLU A 59 -6.31 -9.35 21.75
C GLU A 59 -5.69 -9.36 20.35
N ARG A 60 -4.40 -9.68 20.27
CA ARG A 60 -3.69 -9.80 19.00
C ARG A 60 -4.27 -10.96 18.17
N LYS A 61 -4.40 -10.74 16.86
CA LYS A 61 -4.78 -11.80 15.90
C LYS A 61 -3.88 -13.03 16.06
N THR A 62 -4.50 -14.20 16.13
CA THR A 62 -3.79 -15.48 16.03
C THR A 62 -3.26 -15.63 14.62
N ILE A 63 -1.93 -15.72 14.48
CA ILE A 63 -1.28 -15.96 13.19
C ILE A 63 -1.14 -17.47 13.05
N ARG A 64 -1.66 -18.02 11.95
CA ARG A 64 -1.47 -19.42 11.57
C ARG A 64 -0.83 -19.45 10.19
N ASP A 65 0.15 -20.34 10.03
CA ASP A 65 0.64 -20.73 8.73
C ASP A 65 -0.31 -21.80 8.17
N ASP A 66 -1.00 -21.47 7.08
CA ASP A 66 -1.85 -22.43 6.36
C ASP A 66 -1.05 -23.21 5.30
N GLY A 67 0.28 -23.02 5.28
CA GLY A 67 1.18 -23.61 4.31
C GLY A 67 1.13 -22.93 2.95
N VAL A 68 2.05 -23.34 2.07
CA VAL A 68 2.02 -23.00 0.64
C VAL A 68 1.62 -24.27 -0.10
N HIS A 69 0.39 -24.30 -0.61
CA HIS A 69 -0.03 -25.35 -1.53
C HIS A 69 0.43 -24.97 -2.94
N SER A 70 1.34 -25.73 -3.53
CA SER A 70 1.59 -25.60 -4.97
C SER A 70 0.34 -26.13 -5.69
N GLU A 71 -0.48 -25.25 -6.22
CA GLU A 71 -1.54 -25.64 -7.15
C GLU A 71 -0.91 -26.10 -8.47
N GLY A 72 -0.47 -27.36 -8.49
CA GLY A 72 0.11 -28.03 -9.65
C GLY A 72 1.53 -27.56 -9.98
N SER A 73 2.41 -28.50 -10.31
CA SER A 73 3.56 -28.14 -11.15
C SER A 73 2.99 -27.65 -12.48
N MET A 74 3.14 -26.36 -12.79
CA MET A 74 2.96 -25.93 -14.17
C MET A 74 3.91 -26.75 -15.03
N GLU A 75 3.42 -27.33 -16.13
CA GLU A 75 4.28 -28.04 -17.06
C GLU A 75 5.42 -27.12 -17.50
N SER A 76 6.65 -27.61 -17.40
CA SER A 76 7.85 -26.83 -17.72
C SER A 76 7.73 -26.15 -19.09
N GLU A 77 7.12 -26.83 -20.06
CA GLU A 77 6.90 -26.30 -21.41
C GLU A 77 6.04 -25.02 -21.44
N ILE A 78 5.06 -24.89 -20.56
CA ILE A 78 4.24 -23.67 -20.45
C ILE A 78 5.06 -22.53 -19.83
N VAL A 79 5.91 -22.85 -18.85
CA VAL A 79 6.81 -21.88 -18.22
C VAL A 79 7.82 -21.38 -19.25
N ASP A 80 8.46 -22.28 -19.99
CA ASP A 80 9.46 -21.96 -21.00
C ASP A 80 8.87 -21.14 -22.15
N GLN A 81 7.68 -21.48 -22.66
CA GLN A 81 6.97 -20.67 -23.67
C GLN A 81 6.69 -19.24 -23.19
N ARG A 82 6.24 -19.06 -21.94
CA ARG A 82 5.94 -17.74 -21.38
C ARG A 82 7.22 -16.92 -21.19
N LEU A 83 8.29 -17.56 -20.75
CA LEU A 83 9.58 -16.91 -20.60
C LEU A 83 10.17 -16.51 -21.95
N ALA A 84 10.02 -17.33 -22.99
CA ALA A 84 10.44 -16.99 -24.36
C ALA A 84 9.64 -15.80 -24.92
N ALA A 85 8.32 -15.76 -24.70
CA ALA A 85 7.48 -14.63 -25.12
C ALA A 85 7.86 -13.30 -24.43
N LEU A 86 8.48 -13.38 -23.24
CA LEU A 86 9.00 -12.24 -22.49
C LEU A 86 10.49 -11.96 -22.80
N GLY A 87 11.14 -12.78 -23.62
CA GLY A 87 12.54 -12.63 -24.02
C GLY A 87 13.56 -13.11 -22.99
N TYR A 88 13.17 -13.95 -22.03
CA TYR A 88 14.07 -14.49 -21.01
C TYR A 88 14.80 -15.78 -21.44
N VAL A 89 14.34 -16.46 -22.49
CA VAL A 89 14.95 -17.67 -23.07
C VAL A 89 14.69 -17.71 -24.59
N GLU A 90 15.60 -18.33 -25.35
CA GLU A 90 15.49 -18.57 -26.81
C GLU A 90 14.72 -19.85 -27.15
#